data_AF-Q116V5-F1
#
_entry.id   AF-Q116V5-F1
#
_cell.length_a   1.000
_cell.length_b   1.000
_cell.length_c   1.000
_cell.angle_alpha   90.00
_cell.angle_beta   90.00
_cell.angle_gamma   90.00
#
_symmetry.space_group_name_H-M   'P 1'
#
loop_
_entity.id
_entity.type
_entity.pdbx_description
1 polymer ?
#
loop_
_entity_poly.entity_id
_entity_poly.type
_entity_poly.pdbx_seq_one_letter_code
_entity_poly.pdbx_strand_id
1 'polypeptide(L)'
;MLEESYKNNEAIFLNKIADKLMVKDKTRLVFTERFKIDNDDLNNQKLADVLSSNLLQNASKKATSDIILRDSLKTIFKKLETEGCDFEGAKRDKVKIAKRWLREIIYPWHALKDMATFTDKMGLVIQGITQLDTSKTVSRYPSVIPLNSEVKFEVQLERSGYLTLLKKGASGVFYCLSPSCLASSPIFDGGVASLPMEGAPVNHFKLNGKIGVEEIIAGISHERPNLDWLPAADQLPLLLKGEHLQEFLMYFKAELGSTLWYMHYQVV
;
A
#
# COMPACT_ATOMS: atom_id res chain seq x y z
N MET A 1 -12.73 16.27 4.41
CA MET A 1 -11.68 16.36 3.35
C MET A 1 -11.30 15.01 2.74
N LEU A 2 -10.89 14.00 3.51
CA LEU A 2 -10.50 12.69 2.94
C LEU A 2 -11.70 11.90 2.37
N GLU A 3 -12.84 11.92 3.05
CA GLU A 3 -14.08 11.31 2.56
C GLU A 3 -14.58 11.95 1.25
N GLU A 4 -14.46 13.27 1.13
CA GLU A 4 -14.84 14.02 -0.08
C GLU A 4 -13.87 13.75 -1.24
N SER A 5 -12.57 13.72 -0.95
CA SER A 5 -11.53 13.28 -1.90
C SER A 5 -11.80 11.86 -2.40
N TYR A 6 -12.21 10.95 -1.49
CA TYR A 6 -12.57 9.58 -1.86
C TYR A 6 -13.83 9.56 -2.73
N LYS A 7 -14.92 10.19 -2.31
CA LYS A 7 -16.19 10.26 -3.07
C LYS A 7 -15.97 10.76 -4.50
N ASN A 8 -15.20 11.83 -4.66
CA ASN A 8 -14.91 12.41 -5.98
C ASN A 8 -14.09 11.49 -6.90
N ASN A 9 -13.35 10.53 -6.33
CA ASN A 9 -12.47 9.62 -7.07
C ASN A 9 -12.90 8.14 -6.96
N GLU A 10 -14.02 7.84 -6.32
CA GLU A 10 -14.40 6.48 -5.92
C GLU A 10 -14.51 5.57 -7.14
N ALA A 11 -15.21 6.02 -8.18
CA ALA A 11 -15.40 5.24 -9.39
C ALA A 11 -14.06 4.92 -10.07
N ILE A 12 -13.16 5.90 -10.19
CA ILE A 12 -11.83 5.70 -10.79
C ILE A 12 -11.01 4.73 -9.94
N PHE A 13 -11.01 4.93 -8.63
CA PHE A 13 -10.30 4.06 -7.68
C PHE A 13 -10.79 2.61 -7.75
N LEU A 14 -12.09 2.37 -7.63
CA LEU A 14 -12.66 1.02 -7.67
C LEU A 14 -12.39 0.34 -9.03
N ASN A 15 -12.44 1.08 -10.13
CA ASN A 15 -12.07 0.52 -11.44
C ASN A 15 -10.60 0.12 -11.51
N LYS A 16 -9.66 0.96 -11.04
CA LYS A 16 -8.23 0.62 -10.98
C LYS A 16 -7.98 -0.63 -10.13
N ILE A 17 -8.64 -0.76 -8.97
CA ILE A 17 -8.54 -1.97 -8.15
C ILE A 17 -9.12 -3.17 -8.86
N ALA A 18 -10.27 -3.04 -9.53
CA ALA A 18 -10.87 -4.13 -10.29
C ALA A 18 -9.94 -4.63 -11.42
N ASP A 19 -9.24 -3.72 -12.10
CA ASP A 19 -8.23 -4.06 -13.13
C ASP A 19 -7.05 -4.79 -12.51
N LYS A 20 -6.52 -4.29 -11.38
CA LYS A 20 -5.43 -4.93 -10.64
C LYS A 20 -5.79 -6.35 -10.20
N LEU A 21 -7.00 -6.55 -9.68
CA LEU A 21 -7.50 -7.85 -9.26
C LEU A 21 -7.85 -8.76 -10.44
N MET A 22 -7.80 -8.25 -11.67
CA MET A 22 -8.24 -8.94 -12.90
C MET A 22 -9.67 -9.48 -12.78
N VAL A 23 -10.58 -8.73 -12.13
CA VAL A 23 -12.01 -9.10 -12.09
C VAL A 23 -12.70 -8.54 -13.34
N LYS A 24 -13.47 -9.41 -14.02
CA LYS A 24 -14.11 -9.11 -15.31
C LYS A 24 -15.61 -9.30 -15.24
N ASP A 25 -16.31 -8.76 -16.23
CA ASP A 25 -17.74 -8.97 -16.49
C ASP A 25 -18.62 -8.73 -15.26
N LYS A 26 -19.52 -9.68 -14.96
CA LYS A 26 -20.44 -9.62 -13.81
C LYS A 26 -19.71 -9.49 -12.48
N THR A 27 -18.53 -10.12 -12.33
CA THR A 27 -17.71 -9.99 -11.12
C THR A 27 -17.19 -8.57 -10.95
N ARG A 28 -16.82 -7.89 -12.05
CA ARG A 28 -16.43 -6.47 -12.02
C ARG A 28 -17.60 -5.57 -11.62
N LEU A 29 -18.78 -5.81 -12.18
CA LEU A 29 -19.99 -5.09 -11.81
C LEU A 29 -20.27 -5.25 -10.31
N VAL A 30 -20.28 -6.49 -9.81
CA VAL A 30 -20.50 -6.77 -8.38
C VAL A 30 -19.43 -6.09 -7.51
N PHE A 31 -18.16 -6.12 -7.92
CA PHE A 31 -17.09 -5.44 -7.19
C PHE A 31 -17.35 -3.93 -7.10
N THR A 32 -17.48 -3.27 -8.25
CA THR A 32 -17.64 -1.82 -8.31
C THR A 32 -18.90 -1.37 -7.59
N GLU A 33 -20.03 -2.05 -7.76
CA GLU A 33 -21.29 -1.68 -7.12
C GLU A 33 -21.31 -2.00 -5.62
N ARG A 34 -20.78 -3.15 -5.18
CA ARG A 34 -20.81 -3.52 -3.76
C ARG A 34 -19.98 -2.56 -2.89
N PHE A 35 -18.88 -2.04 -3.42
CA PHE A 35 -17.94 -1.20 -2.69
C PHE A 35 -18.16 0.31 -2.83
N LYS A 36 -19.09 0.73 -3.71
CA LYS A 36 -19.57 2.12 -3.77
C LYS A 36 -20.24 2.55 -2.48
N ILE A 37 -20.00 3.81 -2.07
CA ILE A 37 -20.63 4.46 -0.92
C ILE A 37 -22.15 4.49 -1.05
N ASP A 38 -22.65 4.79 -2.25
CA ASP A 38 -24.10 4.91 -2.51
C ASP A 38 -24.87 3.62 -2.26
N ASN A 39 -24.17 2.48 -2.20
CA ASN A 39 -24.76 1.18 -1.93
C ASN A 39 -24.43 0.70 -0.50
N ASP A 40 -23.96 1.55 0.43
CA ASP A 40 -23.51 1.10 1.74
C ASP A 40 -24.60 0.50 2.63
N ASP A 41 -25.81 1.04 2.53
CA ASP A 41 -27.01 0.65 3.27
C ASP A 41 -27.65 -0.65 2.73
N LEU A 42 -27.37 -1.01 1.49
CA LEU A 42 -27.94 -2.20 0.86
C LEU A 42 -27.27 -3.48 1.38
N ASN A 43 -28.06 -4.44 1.83
CA ASN A 43 -27.56 -5.80 2.02
C ASN A 43 -27.34 -6.52 0.67
N ASN A 44 -26.73 -7.71 0.68
CA ASN A 44 -26.42 -8.43 -0.56
C ASN A 44 -27.66 -8.84 -1.36
N GLN A 45 -28.79 -9.12 -0.72
CA GLN A 45 -30.03 -9.47 -1.40
C GLN A 45 -30.58 -8.24 -2.15
N LYS A 46 -30.75 -7.12 -1.44
CA LYS A 46 -31.24 -5.88 -2.04
C LYS A 46 -30.34 -5.40 -3.17
N LEU A 47 -29.02 -5.51 -3.01
CA LEU A 47 -28.10 -5.17 -4.10
C LEU A 47 -28.24 -6.12 -5.29
N ALA A 48 -28.44 -7.42 -5.06
CA ALA A 48 -28.70 -8.37 -6.14
C ALA A 48 -29.99 -8.05 -6.90
N ASP A 49 -31.03 -7.57 -6.20
CA ASP A 49 -32.29 -7.15 -6.79
C ASP A 49 -32.09 -5.91 -7.67
N VAL A 50 -31.36 -4.90 -7.16
CA VAL A 50 -31.00 -3.68 -7.91
C VAL A 50 -30.21 -4.00 -9.18
N LEU A 51 -29.26 -4.95 -9.10
CA LEU A 51 -28.40 -5.32 -10.23
C LEU A 51 -28.99 -6.43 -11.11
N SER A 52 -30.22 -6.87 -10.86
CA SER A 52 -30.77 -8.09 -11.44
C SER A 52 -30.75 -8.14 -12.96
N SER A 53 -31.16 -7.05 -13.64
CA SER A 53 -31.17 -6.97 -15.10
C SER A 53 -29.79 -7.21 -15.72
N ASN A 54 -28.75 -6.60 -15.13
CA ASN A 54 -27.37 -6.74 -15.59
C ASN A 54 -26.77 -8.10 -15.23
N LEU A 55 -27.07 -8.63 -14.03
CA LEU A 55 -26.54 -9.92 -13.59
C LEU A 55 -27.17 -11.10 -14.35
N LEU A 56 -28.44 -11.00 -14.72
CA LEU A 56 -29.16 -12.05 -15.45
C LEU A 56 -28.97 -11.97 -16.98
N GLN A 57 -28.37 -10.89 -17.50
CA GLN A 57 -28.06 -10.80 -18.92
C GLN A 57 -27.20 -11.99 -19.36
N ASN A 58 -27.67 -12.73 -20.37
CA ASN A 58 -27.04 -13.95 -20.89
C ASN A 58 -26.80 -15.04 -19.82
N ALA A 59 -27.54 -15.03 -18.71
CA ALA A 59 -27.47 -16.06 -17.69
C ALA A 59 -28.33 -17.28 -18.07
N SER A 60 -28.04 -18.43 -17.46
CA SER A 60 -28.88 -19.62 -17.64
C SER A 60 -30.26 -19.41 -17.01
N LYS A 61 -31.28 -20.11 -17.52
CA LYS A 61 -32.66 -20.03 -16.98
C LYS A 61 -32.80 -20.39 -15.51
N LYS A 62 -31.79 -21.05 -14.91
CA LYS A 62 -31.77 -21.45 -13.49
C LYS A 62 -30.96 -20.50 -12.61
N ALA A 63 -30.27 -19.52 -13.18
CA ALA A 63 -29.49 -18.57 -12.42
C ALA A 63 -30.40 -17.49 -11.82
N THR A 64 -30.12 -17.12 -10.58
CA THR A 64 -30.75 -16.00 -9.89
C THR A 64 -29.68 -14.95 -9.58
N SER A 65 -30.08 -13.68 -9.51
CA SER A 65 -29.13 -12.57 -9.30
C SER A 65 -28.39 -12.70 -7.96
N ASP A 66 -29.04 -13.23 -6.92
CA ASP A 66 -28.45 -13.47 -5.61
C ASP A 66 -27.33 -14.52 -5.65
N ILE A 67 -27.51 -15.61 -6.42
CA ILE A 67 -26.49 -16.65 -6.60
C ILE A 67 -25.28 -16.06 -7.32
N ILE A 68 -25.50 -15.30 -8.41
CA ILE A 68 -24.42 -14.67 -9.19
C ILE A 68 -23.64 -13.68 -8.32
N LEU A 69 -24.34 -12.82 -7.56
CA LEU A 69 -23.71 -11.86 -6.67
C LEU A 69 -22.88 -12.55 -5.60
N ARG A 70 -23.44 -13.57 -4.93
CA ARG A 70 -22.76 -14.34 -3.89
C ARG A 70 -21.50 -15.01 -4.41
N ASP A 71 -21.55 -15.64 -5.57
CA ASP A 71 -20.41 -16.37 -6.13
C ASP A 71 -19.35 -15.41 -6.68
N SER A 72 -19.76 -14.24 -7.19
CA SER A 72 -18.85 -13.13 -7.51
C SER A 72 -18.12 -12.63 -6.26
N LEU A 73 -18.83 -12.42 -5.14
CA LEU A 73 -18.24 -11.98 -3.88
C LEU A 73 -17.22 -12.98 -3.32
N LYS A 74 -17.46 -14.29 -3.43
CA LYS A 74 -16.48 -15.31 -3.03
C LYS A 74 -15.17 -15.16 -3.80
N THR A 75 -15.27 -14.97 -5.11
CA THR A 75 -14.11 -14.73 -6.00
C THR A 75 -13.37 -13.45 -5.61
N ILE A 76 -14.12 -12.38 -5.39
CA ILE A 76 -13.58 -11.07 -4.98
C ILE A 76 -12.84 -11.18 -3.65
N PHE A 77 -13.43 -11.79 -2.62
CA PHE A 77 -12.78 -11.89 -1.31
C PHE A 77 -11.49 -12.70 -1.37
N LYS A 78 -11.45 -13.81 -2.12
CA LYS A 78 -10.22 -14.57 -2.33
C LYS A 78 -9.10 -13.72 -2.96
N LYS A 79 -9.46 -12.85 -3.92
CA LYS A 79 -8.51 -11.95 -4.57
C LYS A 79 -8.05 -10.83 -3.62
N LEU A 80 -8.96 -10.23 -2.86
CA LEU A 80 -8.61 -9.23 -1.84
C LEU A 80 -7.69 -9.80 -0.75
N GLU A 81 -7.94 -11.03 -0.30
CA GLU A 81 -7.09 -11.73 0.67
C GLU A 81 -5.67 -11.96 0.12
N THR A 82 -5.56 -12.29 -1.17
CA THR A 82 -4.26 -12.41 -1.85
C THR A 82 -3.48 -11.10 -1.88
N GLU A 83 -4.18 -9.97 -2.01
CA GLU A 83 -3.61 -8.62 -1.94
C GLU A 83 -3.30 -8.13 -0.51
N GLY A 84 -3.67 -8.90 0.52
CA GLY A 84 -3.41 -8.59 1.92
C GLY A 84 -4.58 -8.00 2.70
N CYS A 85 -5.82 -8.12 2.21
CA CYS A 85 -7.00 -7.86 3.04
C CYS A 85 -7.15 -8.99 4.06
N ASP A 86 -6.83 -8.72 5.32
CA ASP A 86 -7.07 -9.68 6.41
C ASP A 86 -8.56 -9.70 6.77
N PHE A 87 -9.19 -10.87 6.58
CA PHE A 87 -10.58 -11.10 6.97
C PHE A 87 -10.71 -11.58 8.42
N GLU A 88 -9.63 -11.71 9.18
CA GLU A 88 -9.61 -12.09 10.60
C GLU A 88 -10.38 -13.40 10.88
N GLY A 89 -10.35 -14.34 9.91
CA GLY A 89 -11.11 -15.59 9.99
C GLY A 89 -12.64 -15.44 9.88
N ALA A 90 -13.14 -14.24 9.57
CA ALA A 90 -14.56 -13.94 9.53
C ALA A 90 -15.31 -14.77 8.48
N LYS A 91 -16.39 -15.44 8.91
CA LYS A 91 -17.32 -16.17 8.03
C LYS A 91 -18.49 -15.31 7.56
N ARG A 92 -18.78 -14.22 8.28
CA ARG A 92 -19.79 -13.20 7.98
C ARG A 92 -19.12 -11.83 7.87
N ASP A 93 -19.82 -10.82 7.40
CA ASP A 93 -19.37 -9.41 7.38
C ASP A 93 -18.08 -9.09 6.61
N LYS A 94 -17.60 -10.01 5.76
CA LYS A 94 -16.45 -9.77 4.88
C LYS A 94 -16.59 -8.51 4.03
N VAL A 95 -17.81 -8.12 3.65
CA VAL A 95 -18.08 -6.86 2.94
C VAL A 95 -17.62 -5.65 3.76
N LYS A 96 -17.95 -5.61 5.06
CA LYS A 96 -17.61 -4.48 5.95
C LYS A 96 -16.10 -4.39 6.14
N ILE A 97 -15.44 -5.54 6.35
CA ILE A 97 -13.97 -5.60 6.50
C ILE A 97 -13.29 -5.14 5.20
N ALA A 98 -13.71 -5.67 4.05
CA ALA A 98 -13.16 -5.28 2.75
C ALA A 98 -13.40 -3.80 2.42
N LYS A 99 -14.58 -3.24 2.76
CA LYS A 99 -14.87 -1.81 2.61
C LYS A 99 -13.89 -0.96 3.41
N ARG A 100 -13.73 -1.29 4.69
CA ARG A 100 -12.80 -0.61 5.60
C ARG A 100 -11.38 -0.66 5.04
N TRP A 101 -10.91 -1.85 4.66
CA TRP A 101 -9.57 -2.03 4.09
C TRP A 101 -9.36 -1.23 2.79
N LEU A 102 -10.31 -1.27 1.85
CA LEU A 102 -10.22 -0.51 0.60
C LEU A 102 -10.18 1.00 0.83
N ARG A 103 -11.04 1.51 1.71
CA ARG A 103 -11.23 2.96 1.92
C ARG A 103 -10.20 3.57 2.85
N GLU A 104 -9.84 2.85 3.91
CA GLU A 104 -9.00 3.41 4.96
C GLU A 104 -7.52 3.08 4.78
N ILE A 105 -7.19 2.02 4.03
CA ILE A 105 -5.79 1.60 3.83
C ILE A 105 -5.38 1.77 2.37
N ILE A 106 -6.09 1.10 1.45
CA ILE A 106 -5.66 1.05 0.05
C ILE A 106 -5.85 2.37 -0.68
N TYR A 107 -6.96 3.08 -0.44
CA TYR A 107 -7.17 4.38 -1.06
C TYR A 107 -6.13 5.42 -0.61
N PRO A 108 -5.86 5.65 0.69
CA PRO A 108 -4.83 6.59 1.11
C PRO A 108 -3.44 6.22 0.57
N TRP A 109 -3.09 4.94 0.56
CA TRP A 109 -1.85 4.48 -0.06
C TRP A 109 -1.78 4.82 -1.55
N HIS A 110 -2.87 4.59 -2.30
CA HIS A 110 -2.92 4.94 -3.72
C HIS A 110 -2.82 6.45 -3.94
N ALA A 111 -3.49 7.25 -3.12
CA ALA A 111 -3.42 8.71 -3.21
C ALA A 111 -2.02 9.23 -2.88
N LEU A 112 -1.34 8.67 -1.87
CA LEU A 112 0.06 8.98 -1.58
C LEU A 112 0.98 8.64 -2.76
N LYS A 113 0.77 7.48 -3.39
CA LYS A 113 1.52 7.09 -4.60
C LYS A 113 1.29 8.06 -5.76
N ASP A 114 0.05 8.46 -6.00
CA ASP A 114 -0.28 9.40 -7.09
C ASP A 114 0.32 10.80 -6.85
N MET A 115 0.52 11.19 -5.58
CA MET A 115 1.22 12.43 -5.20
C MET A 115 2.75 12.31 -5.23
N ALA A 116 3.27 11.10 -5.06
CA ALA A 116 4.70 10.86 -4.96
C ALA A 116 5.39 10.85 -6.33
N THR A 117 6.63 11.35 -6.36
CA THR A 117 7.49 11.23 -7.54
C THR A 117 8.15 9.85 -7.54
N PHE A 118 7.97 9.08 -8.62
CA PHE A 118 8.74 7.85 -8.83
C PHE A 118 10.22 8.20 -8.99
N THR A 119 11.11 7.52 -8.27
CA THR A 119 12.53 7.91 -8.19
C THR A 119 13.48 6.70 -8.16
N ASP A 120 14.68 6.90 -8.70
CA ASP A 120 15.83 5.99 -8.61
C ASP A 120 16.83 6.42 -7.51
N LYS A 121 16.50 7.47 -6.75
CA LYS A 121 17.31 8.00 -5.64
C LYS A 121 17.16 7.22 -4.34
N MET A 122 16.31 6.20 -4.29
CA MET A 122 16.17 5.33 -3.15
C MET A 122 15.94 3.88 -3.57
N GLY A 123 16.36 2.94 -2.72
CA GLY A 123 16.20 1.52 -2.99
C GLY A 123 17.01 0.66 -2.04
N LEU A 124 17.10 -0.63 -2.35
CA LEU A 124 17.80 -1.60 -1.51
C LEU A 124 19.22 -1.88 -2.02
N VAL A 125 20.15 -2.10 -1.10
CA VAL A 125 21.53 -2.51 -1.37
C VAL A 125 21.77 -3.87 -0.75
N ILE A 126 22.08 -4.85 -1.58
CA ILE A 126 22.36 -6.23 -1.16
C ILE A 126 23.76 -6.29 -0.54
N GLN A 127 23.83 -6.76 0.71
CA GLN A 127 25.09 -6.89 1.42
C GLN A 127 25.94 -8.03 0.85
N GLY A 128 27.26 -7.83 0.80
CA GLY A 128 28.21 -8.83 0.30
C GLY A 128 28.33 -8.92 -1.23
N ILE A 129 27.51 -8.18 -1.99
CA ILE A 129 27.67 -8.02 -3.44
C ILE A 129 28.38 -6.69 -3.69
N THR A 130 29.68 -6.75 -3.98
CA THR A 130 30.38 -5.59 -4.56
C THR A 130 29.79 -5.38 -5.96
N GLN A 131 29.15 -4.24 -6.22
CA GLN A 131 28.75 -3.86 -7.59
C GLN A 131 30.02 -3.67 -8.42
N LEU A 132 30.53 -4.76 -9.02
CA LEU A 132 31.64 -4.74 -9.96
C LEU A 132 31.09 -4.32 -11.34
N ASP A 133 31.82 -3.42 -12.01
CA ASP A 133 31.60 -2.84 -13.34
C ASP A 133 30.56 -1.72 -13.52
N THR A 134 31.03 -0.49 -13.34
CA THR A 134 30.40 0.79 -13.74
C THR A 134 30.53 1.08 -15.25
N SER A 135 30.43 0.08 -16.13
CA SER A 135 30.54 0.32 -17.60
C SER A 135 29.20 0.32 -18.35
N LYS A 136 28.06 0.19 -17.65
CA LYS A 136 26.72 0.36 -18.25
C LYS A 136 25.84 1.16 -17.30
N THR A 137 24.95 1.98 -17.86
CA THR A 137 23.87 2.73 -17.22
C THR A 137 22.89 1.79 -16.50
N VAL A 138 23.36 1.11 -15.45
CA VAL A 138 22.55 0.24 -14.60
C VAL A 138 22.07 1.10 -13.44
N SER A 139 20.75 1.09 -13.22
CA SER A 139 20.13 1.68 -12.02
C SER A 139 20.92 1.31 -10.77
N ARG A 140 21.23 2.30 -9.93
CA ARG A 140 22.00 2.11 -8.68
C ARG A 140 21.39 1.04 -7.77
N TYR A 141 20.06 0.92 -7.78
CA TYR A 141 19.32 -0.05 -6.99
C TYR A 141 18.69 -1.13 -7.89
N PRO A 142 18.79 -2.42 -7.52
CA PRO A 142 18.15 -3.50 -8.25
C PRO A 142 16.63 -3.45 -8.09
N SER A 143 15.91 -3.70 -9.19
CA SER A 143 14.44 -3.82 -9.19
C SER A 143 13.94 -5.21 -8.79
N VAL A 144 14.84 -6.21 -8.75
CA VAL A 144 14.55 -7.61 -8.41
C VAL A 144 15.56 -8.07 -7.37
N ILE A 145 15.08 -8.66 -6.28
CA ILE A 145 15.92 -9.06 -5.14
C ILE A 145 15.57 -10.48 -4.73
N PRO A 146 16.54 -11.40 -4.64
CA PRO A 146 16.28 -12.75 -4.17
C PRO A 146 15.79 -12.78 -2.71
N LEU A 147 14.85 -13.67 -2.42
CA LEU A 147 14.47 -14.02 -1.06
C LEU A 147 15.70 -14.47 -0.26
N ASN A 148 15.70 -14.18 1.04
CA ASN A 148 16.80 -14.38 1.98
C ASN A 148 18.02 -13.49 1.79
N SER A 149 18.00 -12.55 0.84
CA SER A 149 19.03 -11.51 0.76
C SER A 149 19.07 -10.67 2.04
N GLU A 150 20.27 -10.32 2.46
CA GLU A 150 20.52 -9.30 3.49
C GLU A 150 20.67 -7.96 2.80
N VAL A 151 19.84 -6.98 3.18
CA VAL A 151 19.76 -5.69 2.48
C VAL A 151 19.78 -4.52 3.45
N LYS A 152 20.33 -3.40 2.98
CA LYS A 152 20.10 -2.07 3.57
C LYS A 152 19.20 -1.27 2.65
N PHE A 153 18.41 -0.37 3.20
CA PHE A 153 17.65 0.60 2.43
C PHE A 153 18.39 1.93 2.41
N GLU A 154 18.61 2.48 1.23
CA GLU A 154 19.27 3.77 1.04
C GLU A 154 18.31 4.80 0.46
N VAL A 155 18.46 6.05 0.91
CA VAL A 155 17.83 7.24 0.33
C VAL A 155 18.91 8.28 0.08
N GLN A 156 19.03 8.77 -1.15
CA GLN A 156 19.90 9.88 -1.51
C GLN A 156 19.15 11.19 -1.35
N LEU A 157 19.35 11.85 -0.21
CA LEU A 157 18.76 13.14 0.10
C LEU A 157 19.60 14.26 -0.51
N GLU A 158 18.96 15.16 -1.25
CA GLU A 158 19.63 16.33 -1.83
C GLU A 158 19.91 17.42 -0.80
N ARG A 159 19.13 17.43 0.28
CA ARG A 159 19.18 18.41 1.36
C ARG A 159 18.86 17.74 2.68
N SER A 160 19.21 18.40 3.78
CA SER A 160 18.82 17.95 5.11
C SER A 160 17.29 17.90 5.25
N GLY A 161 16.79 16.89 5.95
CA GLY A 161 15.37 16.71 6.17
C GLY A 161 15.02 15.56 7.11
N TYR A 162 13.80 15.61 7.61
CA TYR A 162 13.18 14.55 8.39
C TYR A 162 12.63 13.48 7.44
N LEU A 163 13.15 12.26 7.55
CA LEU A 163 12.74 11.12 6.74
C LEU A 163 11.64 10.33 7.46
N THR A 164 10.45 10.27 6.85
CA THR A 164 9.42 9.28 7.21
C THR A 164 9.36 8.21 6.13
N LEU A 165 9.65 6.96 6.50
CA LEU A 165 9.75 5.86 5.54
C LEU A 165 8.65 4.83 5.76
N LEU A 166 7.72 4.73 4.81
CA LEU A 166 6.64 3.77 4.85
C LEU A 166 6.91 2.63 3.86
N LYS A 167 6.65 1.39 4.28
CA LYS A 167 6.79 0.18 3.47
C LYS A 167 5.47 -0.56 3.42
N LYS A 168 5.07 -1.00 2.23
CA LYS A 168 4.08 -2.06 2.05
C LYS A 168 4.82 -3.32 1.61
N GLY A 169 4.79 -4.34 2.45
CA GLY A 169 5.37 -5.64 2.13
C GLY A 169 4.53 -6.43 1.10
N ALA A 170 5.12 -7.45 0.52
CA ALA A 170 4.46 -8.34 -0.43
C ALA A 170 3.28 -9.12 0.20
N SER A 171 3.24 -9.21 1.53
CA SER A 171 2.10 -9.73 2.29
C SER A 171 0.89 -8.79 2.34
N GLY A 172 1.05 -7.55 1.87
CA GLY A 172 0.06 -6.47 2.00
C GLY A 172 0.04 -5.81 3.39
N VAL A 173 1.05 -6.08 4.22
CA VAL A 173 1.22 -5.44 5.54
C VAL A 173 2.01 -4.15 5.38
N PHE A 174 1.61 -3.11 6.11
CA PHE A 174 2.16 -1.76 6.02
C PHE A 174 2.96 -1.40 7.28
N TYR A 175 4.14 -0.84 7.14
CA TYR A 175 5.03 -0.48 8.24
C TYR A 175 5.58 0.94 8.10
N CYS A 176 5.74 1.65 9.21
CA CYS A 176 6.62 2.81 9.32
C CYS A 176 8.00 2.34 9.80
N LEU A 177 8.99 2.43 8.92
CA LEU A 177 10.38 2.02 9.20
C LEU A 177 11.22 3.17 9.76
N SER A 178 10.90 4.41 9.40
CA SER A 178 11.55 5.61 9.93
C SER A 178 10.46 6.65 10.25
N PRO A 179 10.45 7.25 11.44
CA PRO A 179 11.33 6.96 12.58
C PRO A 179 11.13 5.53 13.12
N SER A 180 12.13 5.00 13.83
CA SER A 180 12.08 3.79 14.69
C SER A 180 13.48 3.51 15.26
N CYS A 181 13.66 2.42 16.00
CA CYS A 181 14.96 1.88 16.42
C CYS A 181 15.91 1.56 15.25
N LEU A 182 15.41 1.53 14.00
CA LEU A 182 16.22 1.36 12.78
C LEU A 182 16.80 2.69 12.28
N ALA A 183 16.22 3.81 12.71
CA ALA A 183 16.61 5.17 12.36
C ALA A 183 16.39 6.09 13.57
N SER A 184 17.26 5.92 14.58
CA SER A 184 17.15 6.62 15.87
C SER A 184 17.31 8.14 15.74
N SER A 185 18.01 8.61 14.71
CA SER A 185 17.95 10.01 14.25
C SER A 185 17.25 10.06 12.89
N PRO A 186 15.95 10.36 12.82
CA PRO A 186 15.20 10.45 11.56
C PRO A 186 15.50 11.73 10.78
N ILE A 187 16.28 12.66 11.35
CA ILE A 187 16.81 13.83 10.64
C ILE A 187 18.15 13.42 10.06
N PHE A 188 18.27 13.57 8.74
CA PHE A 188 19.48 13.26 7.99
C PHE A 188 19.95 14.53 7.29
N ASP A 189 21.26 14.72 7.26
CA ASP A 189 21.88 15.71 6.37
C ASP A 189 21.76 15.27 4.90
N GLY A 190 22.07 16.18 3.98
CA GLY A 190 22.18 15.82 2.56
C GLY A 190 23.23 14.73 2.36
N GLY A 191 22.93 13.75 1.51
CA GLY A 191 23.75 12.57 1.29
C GLY A 191 22.96 11.25 1.32
N VAL A 192 23.65 10.16 1.61
CA VAL A 192 23.03 8.82 1.66
C VAL A 192 22.59 8.53 3.09
N ALA A 193 21.27 8.52 3.31
CA ALA A 193 20.67 7.94 4.51
C ALA A 193 20.54 6.43 4.32
N SER A 194 21.05 5.63 5.26
CA SER A 194 21.00 4.17 5.20
C SER A 194 20.28 3.61 6.43
N LEU A 195 19.32 2.70 6.19
CA LEU A 195 18.61 1.94 7.21
C LEU A 195 18.92 0.44 7.08
N PRO A 196 19.11 -0.30 8.18
CA PRO A 196 19.25 0.22 9.54
C PRO A 196 20.50 1.10 9.70
N MET A 197 20.41 2.10 10.57
CA MET A 197 21.53 2.97 10.94
C MET A 197 22.55 2.22 11.81
N GLU A 198 23.78 2.73 11.87
CA GLU A 198 24.76 2.23 12.84
C GLU A 198 24.23 2.37 14.27
N GLY A 199 24.39 1.32 15.07
CA GLY A 199 23.84 1.25 16.43
C GLY A 199 22.37 0.80 16.51
N ALA A 200 21.69 0.55 15.38
CA ALA A 200 20.37 -0.08 15.39
C ALA A 200 20.43 -1.53 15.93
N PRO A 201 19.31 -2.12 16.39
CA PRO A 201 19.26 -3.50 16.90
C PRO A 201 19.67 -4.57 15.88
N VAL A 202 19.66 -4.24 14.59
CA VAL A 202 20.06 -5.11 13.49
C VAL A 202 20.90 -4.32 12.49
N ASN A 203 21.85 -4.98 11.82
CA ASN A 203 22.74 -4.33 10.86
C ASN A 203 22.19 -4.32 9.42
N HIS A 204 21.22 -5.19 9.12
CA HIS A 204 20.59 -5.33 7.81
C HIS A 204 19.17 -5.88 7.98
N PHE A 205 18.34 -5.71 6.95
CA PHE A 205 17.08 -6.41 6.82
C PHE A 205 17.29 -7.74 6.15
N LYS A 206 16.73 -8.81 6.72
CA LYS A 206 16.66 -10.11 6.04
C LYS A 206 15.32 -10.23 5.33
N LEU A 207 15.34 -10.39 4.01
CA LEU A 207 14.11 -10.55 3.20
C LEU A 207 13.58 -11.99 3.30
N ASN A 208 12.97 -12.34 4.42
CA ASN A 208 12.40 -13.68 4.68
C ASN A 208 10.87 -13.72 4.55
N GLY A 209 10.27 -12.69 3.97
CA GLY A 209 8.82 -12.54 3.82
C GLY A 209 8.23 -13.32 2.66
N LYS A 210 7.09 -12.83 2.13
CA LYS A 210 6.47 -13.39 0.93
C LYS A 210 7.17 -12.88 -0.33
N ILE A 211 7.24 -13.72 -1.34
CA ILE A 211 7.56 -13.34 -2.73
C ILE A 211 6.46 -12.40 -3.23
N GLY A 212 6.84 -11.37 -3.99
CA GLY A 212 5.89 -10.38 -4.52
C GLY A 212 6.50 -8.99 -4.65
N VAL A 213 5.65 -8.04 -5.02
CA VAL A 213 6.03 -6.63 -5.11
C VAL A 213 5.98 -6.00 -3.72
N GLU A 214 7.07 -5.37 -3.32
CA GLU A 214 7.10 -4.47 -2.17
C GLU A 214 7.18 -3.03 -2.64
N GLU A 215 6.51 -2.14 -1.91
CA GLU A 215 6.37 -0.74 -2.26
C GLU A 215 6.89 0.14 -1.12
N ILE A 216 7.57 1.23 -1.47
CA ILE A 216 8.15 2.17 -0.52
C ILE A 216 7.67 3.58 -0.83
N ILE A 217 7.26 4.31 0.19
CA ILE A 217 7.01 5.75 0.14
C ILE A 217 7.92 6.43 1.16
N ALA A 218 8.71 7.40 0.69
CA ALA A 218 9.52 8.25 1.54
C ALA A 218 8.95 9.66 1.56
N GLY A 219 8.53 10.12 2.73
CA GLY A 219 8.20 11.51 3.01
C GLY A 219 9.39 12.25 3.57
N ILE A 220 9.77 13.36 2.94
CA ILE A 220 10.91 14.19 3.33
C ILE A 220 10.37 15.58 3.66
N SER A 221 10.34 15.91 4.95
CA SER A 221 9.88 17.20 5.47
C SER A 221 11.05 17.99 6.07
N HIS A 222 10.88 19.30 6.24
CA HIS A 222 11.91 20.14 6.87
C HIS A 222 12.07 19.82 8.37
N GLU A 223 10.96 19.59 9.05
CA GLU A 223 10.90 19.28 10.47
C GLU A 223 10.12 17.98 10.70
N ARG A 224 10.05 17.52 11.96
CA ARG A 224 9.24 16.37 12.35
C ARG A 224 7.77 16.62 11.99
N PRO A 225 7.12 15.76 11.19
CA PRO A 225 5.70 15.90 10.90
C PRO A 225 4.87 15.89 12.20
N ASN A 226 3.85 16.72 12.24
CA ASN A 226 2.90 16.78 13.36
C ASN A 226 1.93 15.58 13.31
N LEU A 227 2.47 14.39 13.53
CA LEU A 227 1.80 13.10 13.48
C LEU A 227 2.12 12.33 14.77
N ASP A 228 1.17 12.31 15.70
CA ASP A 228 1.38 11.80 17.06
C ASP A 228 1.68 10.30 17.12
N TRP A 229 1.25 9.55 16.10
CA TRP A 229 1.51 8.11 15.99
C TRP A 229 2.94 7.78 15.53
N LEU A 230 3.73 8.75 15.05
CA LEU A 230 5.10 8.47 14.61
C LEU A 230 5.90 7.87 15.76
N PRO A 231 6.47 6.66 15.60
CA PRO A 231 7.14 5.99 16.70
C PRO A 231 8.34 6.81 17.18
N ALA A 232 8.68 6.62 18.45
CA ALA A 232 9.90 7.18 19.03
C ALA A 232 11.14 6.47 18.45
N ALA A 233 12.30 7.12 18.61
CA ALA A 233 13.59 6.66 18.09
C ALA A 233 14.05 5.29 18.61
N ASP A 234 13.55 4.86 19.77
CA ASP A 234 13.87 3.60 20.44
C ASP A 234 12.80 2.52 20.22
N GLN A 235 11.64 2.88 19.64
CA GLN A 235 10.54 1.96 19.42
C GLN A 235 10.72 1.15 18.14
N LEU A 236 10.18 -0.07 18.13
CA LEU A 236 10.14 -0.91 16.93
C LEU A 236 9.37 -0.22 15.79
N PRO A 237 9.65 -0.60 14.52
CA PRO A 237 8.85 -0.16 13.38
C PRO A 237 7.35 -0.36 13.63
N LEU A 238 6.57 0.69 13.38
CA LEU A 238 5.14 0.69 13.67
C LEU A 238 4.37 -0.04 12.57
N LEU A 239 3.49 -0.95 12.95
CA LEU A 239 2.47 -1.51 12.06
C LEU A 239 1.42 -0.43 11.74
N LEU A 240 1.29 -0.06 10.47
CA LEU A 240 0.40 1.01 10.04
C LEU A 240 -1.05 0.53 9.97
N LYS A 241 -1.94 1.36 10.50
CA LYS A 241 -3.40 1.24 10.36
C LYS A 241 -3.92 2.27 9.37
N GLY A 242 -5.20 2.15 9.01
CA GLY A 242 -5.83 3.07 8.08
C GLY A 242 -5.78 4.53 8.53
N GLU A 243 -6.01 4.80 9.82
CA GLU A 243 -5.91 6.14 10.41
C GLU A 243 -4.53 6.78 10.19
N HIS A 244 -3.43 6.04 10.41
CA HIS A 244 -2.08 6.54 10.19
C HIS A 244 -1.84 6.98 8.73
N LEU A 245 -2.31 6.17 7.76
CA LEU A 245 -2.15 6.49 6.33
C LEU A 245 -3.01 7.68 5.90
N GLN A 246 -4.20 7.85 6.49
CA GLN A 246 -5.07 8.99 6.24
C GLN A 246 -4.47 10.29 6.77
N GLU A 247 -3.95 10.27 7.99
CA GLU A 247 -3.27 11.41 8.60
C GLU A 247 -2.00 11.78 7.84
N PHE A 248 -1.20 10.78 7.44
CA PHE A 248 -0.01 11.00 6.60
C PHE A 248 -0.37 11.67 5.27
N LEU A 249 -1.41 11.18 4.59
CA LEU A 249 -1.91 11.79 3.36
C LEU A 249 -2.39 13.22 3.57
N MET A 250 -3.11 13.48 4.66
CA MET A 250 -3.59 14.83 4.97
C MET A 250 -2.44 15.80 5.24
N TYR A 251 -1.42 15.37 5.98
CA TYR A 251 -0.23 16.17 6.24
C TYR A 251 0.47 16.58 4.94
N PHE A 252 0.81 15.62 4.07
CA PHE A 252 1.52 15.92 2.81
C PHE A 252 0.67 16.65 1.75
N LYS A 253 -0.67 16.65 1.89
CA LYS A 253 -1.53 17.51 1.06
C LYS A 253 -1.49 18.98 1.49
N ALA A 254 -1.25 19.24 2.77
CA ALA A 254 -1.25 20.59 3.34
C ALA A 254 0.15 21.22 3.39
N GLU A 255 1.19 20.40 3.55
CA GLU A 255 2.56 20.87 3.80
C GLU A 255 3.27 21.31 2.52
N LEU A 256 3.48 22.63 2.38
CA LEU A 256 4.23 23.21 1.27
C LEU A 256 5.74 23.03 1.51
N GLY A 257 6.45 22.41 0.56
CA GLY A 257 7.91 22.22 0.64
C GLY A 257 8.37 20.83 1.07
N SER A 258 7.43 19.98 1.51
CA SER A 258 7.70 18.56 1.72
C SER A 258 7.70 17.79 0.39
N THR A 259 8.49 16.72 0.33
CA THR A 259 8.61 15.87 -0.85
C THR A 259 8.13 14.45 -0.56
N LEU A 260 7.36 13.88 -1.47
CA LEU A 260 7.01 12.46 -1.47
C LEU A 260 7.72 11.75 -2.62
N TRP A 261 8.43 10.68 -2.28
CA TRP A 261 9.04 9.77 -3.23
C TRP A 261 8.39 8.40 -3.16
N TYR A 262 8.35 7.71 -4.29
CA TYR A 262 7.82 6.36 -4.42
C TYR A 262 8.78 5.47 -5.20
N MET A 263 8.92 4.22 -4.77
CA MET A 263 9.56 3.17 -5.55
C MET A 263 8.96 1.81 -5.21
N HIS A 264 9.25 0.82 -6.04
CA HIS A 264 8.89 -0.57 -5.77
C HIS A 264 9.98 -1.52 -6.28
N TYR A 265 10.05 -2.71 -5.68
CA TYR A 265 10.91 -3.79 -6.12
C TYR A 265 10.19 -5.13 -6.00
N GLN A 266 10.66 -6.12 -6.76
CA GLN A 266 10.14 -7.48 -6.76
C GLN A 266 11.06 -8.37 -5.91
N VAL A 267 10.48 -9.05 -4.93
CA VAL A 267 11.15 -10.16 -4.23
C VAL A 267 10.87 -11.45 -4.99
N VAL A 268 11.90 -12.24 -5.30
CA VAL A 268 11.82 -13.51 -6.07
C VAL A 268 12.40 -14.69 -5.34
#